data_AF-A0A5Q4SWZ8-F1
#
_entry.id   AF-A0A5Q4SWZ8-F1
#
_cell.length_a   1.000
_cell.length_b   1.000
_cell.length_c   1.000
_cell.angle_alpha   90.00
_cell.angle_beta   90.00
_cell.angle_gamma   90.00
#
_symmetry.space_group_name_H-M   'P 1'
#
loop_
_entity.id
_entity.type
_entity.pdbx_description
1 polymer ?
#
loop_
_entity_poly.entity_id
_entity_poly.type
_entity_poly.pdbx_seq_one_letter_code
_entity_poly.pdbx_strand_id
1 'polypeptide(L)'
;AHLHKSFGFMGMRDGLDWIVIGEGVTGISQGKVYYDIERQVREAYGDLVVQPTIRDDVKVPESYSASLPVTLYNPKAEAATAYVKVGKAMKLYD
;
A
#
# COMPACT_ATOMS: atom_id res chain seq x y z
N ALA A 1 23.98 18.46 0.83
CA ALA A 1 23.10 18.03 1.95
C ALA A 1 23.69 16.75 2.53
N HIS A 2 23.88 16.70 3.85
CA HIS A 2 24.57 15.61 4.55
C HIS A 2 23.80 14.28 4.43
N LEU A 3 24.43 13.28 3.82
CA LEU A 3 23.95 11.90 3.78
C LEU A 3 24.34 11.21 5.10
N HIS A 4 23.39 11.10 6.04
CA HIS A 4 23.52 10.13 7.12
C HIS A 4 23.41 8.72 6.51
N LYS A 5 24.55 8.05 6.34
CA LYS A 5 24.63 6.65 5.93
C LYS A 5 24.74 5.77 7.18
N SER A 6 23.69 5.73 7.99
CA SER A 6 23.58 4.69 9.01
C SER A 6 22.86 3.49 8.36
N PHE A 7 23.47 2.32 8.45
CA PHE A 7 22.84 1.06 8.06
C PHE A 7 22.45 0.34 9.34
N GLY A 8 21.24 -0.23 9.37
CA GLY A 8 20.76 -1.08 10.45
C GLY A 8 21.41 -2.47 10.44
N PHE A 9 20.99 -3.32 11.38
CA PHE A 9 21.41 -4.72 11.44
C PHE A 9 21.14 -5.39 10.07
N MET A 10 22.14 -6.05 9.49
CA MET A 10 22.14 -6.66 8.15
C MET A 10 22.24 -5.72 6.92
N GLY A 11 22.68 -4.47 7.08
CA GLY A 11 22.93 -3.60 5.91
C GLY A 11 21.66 -3.05 5.27
N MET A 12 20.52 -3.18 5.95
CA MET A 12 19.29 -2.49 5.55
C MET A 12 19.43 -1.00 5.86
N ARG A 13 18.92 -0.16 4.95
CA ARG A 13 18.84 1.29 5.16
C ARG A 13 18.01 1.54 6.42
N ASP A 14 18.48 2.43 7.29
CA ASP A 14 17.84 2.75 8.58
C ASP A 14 16.61 3.68 8.46
N GLY A 15 16.10 3.88 7.25
CA GLY A 15 14.98 4.76 6.95
C GLY A 15 13.82 4.01 6.30
N LEU A 16 12.61 4.44 6.66
CA LEU A 16 11.37 4.06 5.98
C LEU A 16 11.14 5.02 4.81
N ASP A 17 11.11 4.48 3.58
CA ASP A 17 10.79 5.27 2.39
C ASP A 17 9.27 5.43 2.20
N TRP A 18 8.47 4.37 2.45
CA TRP A 18 7.01 4.36 2.28
C TRP A 18 6.32 3.36 3.20
N ILE A 19 5.04 3.62 3.50
CA ILE A 19 4.09 2.70 4.12
C ILE A 19 2.89 2.55 3.18
N VAL A 20 2.52 1.30 2.87
CA VAL A 20 1.37 0.98 2.02
C VAL A 20 0.34 0.24 2.86
N ILE A 21 -0.92 0.67 2.80
CA ILE A 21 -2.02 0.01 3.49
C ILE A 21 -2.79 -0.85 2.48
N GLY A 22 -2.79 -2.16 2.73
CA GLY A 22 -3.59 -3.16 2.02
C GLY A 22 -4.84 -3.56 2.80
N GLU A 23 -5.84 -4.07 2.09
CA GLU A 23 -7.10 -4.60 2.66
C GLU A 23 -7.84 -3.60 3.57
N GLY A 24 -7.75 -2.30 3.27
CA GLY A 24 -8.40 -1.28 4.09
C GLY A 24 -9.91 -1.19 3.87
N VAL A 25 -10.65 -0.72 4.88
CA VAL A 25 -12.12 -0.65 4.88
C VAL A 25 -12.65 0.77 4.66
N THR A 26 -13.76 0.93 3.92
CA THR A 26 -14.24 2.28 3.53
C THR A 26 -14.89 3.04 4.68
N GLY A 27 -15.36 2.33 5.71
CA GLY A 27 -15.99 2.94 6.87
C GLY A 27 -16.00 2.01 8.08
N ILE A 28 -16.35 2.61 9.22
CA ILE A 28 -16.35 1.95 10.54
C ILE A 28 -17.23 0.69 10.55
N SER A 29 -18.35 0.70 9.81
CA SER A 29 -19.30 -0.43 9.76
C SER A 29 -18.72 -1.71 9.13
N GLN A 30 -17.67 -1.60 8.31
CA GLN A 30 -16.99 -2.72 7.68
C GLN A 30 -15.86 -3.29 8.55
N GLY A 31 -15.52 -2.60 9.65
CA GLY A 31 -14.47 -3.04 10.56
C GLY A 31 -13.84 -1.86 11.29
N LYS A 32 -14.38 -1.50 12.45
CA LYS A 32 -13.89 -0.38 13.28
C LYS A 32 -12.38 -0.46 13.53
N VAL A 33 -11.87 -1.66 13.79
CA VAL A 33 -10.44 -1.88 14.07
C VAL A 33 -9.57 -1.50 12.87
N TYR A 34 -9.92 -1.96 11.66
CA TYR A 34 -9.18 -1.61 10.44
C TYR A 34 -9.23 -0.11 10.15
N TYR A 35 -10.41 0.50 10.32
CA TYR A 35 -10.60 1.93 10.14
C TYR A 35 -9.77 2.77 11.11
N ASP A 36 -9.77 2.40 12.40
CA ASP A 36 -9.02 3.10 13.43
C ASP A 36 -7.51 2.93 13.28
N ILE A 37 -7.05 1.74 12.89
CA ILE A 37 -5.62 1.47 12.65
C ILE A 37 -5.13 2.27 11.45
N GLU A 38 -5.88 2.30 10.34
CA GLU A 38 -5.53 3.14 9.19
C GLU A 38 -5.37 4.61 9.62
N ARG A 39 -6.32 5.13 10.40
CA ARG A 39 -6.23 6.50 10.92
C ARG A 39 -4.98 6.70 11.80
N GLN A 40 -4.73 5.81 12.75
CA GLN A 40 -3.56 5.89 13.64
C GLN A 40 -2.24 5.84 12.87
N VAL A 41 -2.13 4.98 11.86
CA VAL A 41 -0.94 4.89 11.01
C VAL A 41 -0.72 6.20 10.24
N ARG A 42 -1.79 6.79 9.70
CA ARG A 42 -1.71 8.09 9.02
C ARG A 42 -1.34 9.22 9.98
N GLU A 43 -1.88 9.24 11.18
CA GLU A 43 -1.53 10.23 12.22
C GLU A 43 -0.07 10.11 12.67
N ALA A 44 0.44 8.88 12.80
CA ALA A 44 1.81 8.63 13.28
C ALA A 44 2.89 8.88 12.22
N TYR A 45 2.63 8.53 10.95
CA TYR A 45 3.65 8.49 9.91
C TYR A 45 3.43 9.53 8.79
N GLY A 46 2.28 10.21 8.75
CA GLY A 46 2.01 11.32 7.84
C GLY A 46 2.25 10.95 6.37
N ASP A 47 3.10 11.73 5.71
CA ASP A 47 3.38 11.64 4.28
C ASP A 47 4.08 10.35 3.86
N LEU A 48 4.60 9.55 4.80
CA LEU A 48 5.13 8.22 4.49
C LEU A 48 4.01 7.25 4.08
N VAL A 49 2.77 7.48 4.51
CA VAL A 49 1.64 6.59 4.19
C VAL A 49 1.09 6.91 2.80
N VAL A 50 1.44 6.08 1.83
CA VAL A 50 1.09 6.26 0.43
C VAL A 50 -0.41 6.16 0.22
N GLN A 51 -0.93 7.01 -0.66
CA GLN A 51 -2.33 7.04 -1.07
C GLN A 51 -2.47 6.49 -2.51
N PRO A 52 -3.59 5.80 -2.84
CA PRO A 52 -4.71 5.46 -1.97
C PRO A 52 -4.45 4.21 -1.11
N THR A 53 -5.29 3.98 -0.09
CA THR A 53 -5.44 2.66 0.53
C THR A 53 -5.95 1.65 -0.50
N ILE A 54 -5.32 0.48 -0.57
CA ILE A 54 -5.79 -0.63 -1.39
C ILE A 54 -6.91 -1.32 -0.59
N ARG A 55 -8.11 -1.33 -1.16
CA ARG A 55 -9.28 -1.99 -0.56
C ARG A 55 -9.20 -3.50 -0.74
N ASP A 56 -9.94 -4.21 0.11
CA ASP A 56 -10.22 -5.61 -0.14
C ASP A 56 -11.04 -5.75 -1.44
N ASP A 57 -10.64 -6.67 -2.30
CA ASP A 57 -11.19 -6.86 -3.64
C ASP A 57 -11.07 -8.33 -4.03
N VAL A 58 -12.21 -8.97 -4.31
CA VAL A 58 -12.31 -10.38 -4.71
C VAL A 58 -11.49 -10.71 -5.97
N LYS A 59 -11.16 -9.70 -6.78
CA LYS A 59 -10.31 -9.88 -7.96
C LYS A 59 -8.86 -10.21 -7.62
N VAL A 60 -8.39 -9.90 -6.42
CA VAL A 60 -7.05 -10.30 -5.96
C VAL A 60 -6.94 -11.83 -5.82
N PRO A 61 -7.76 -12.53 -5.00
CA PRO A 61 -7.68 -13.98 -4.91
C PRO A 61 -8.05 -14.71 -6.21
N GLU A 62 -9.00 -14.19 -6.99
CA GLU A 62 -9.29 -14.73 -8.32
C GLU A 62 -8.04 -14.68 -9.24
N SER A 63 -7.28 -13.57 -9.20
CA SER A 63 -6.08 -13.41 -10.03
C SER A 63 -4.98 -14.42 -9.69
N TYR A 64 -4.84 -14.79 -8.41
CA TYR A 64 -3.93 -15.86 -7.98
C TYR A 64 -4.31 -17.21 -8.61
N SER A 65 -5.61 -17.50 -8.70
CA SER A 65 -6.10 -18.74 -9.32
C SER A 65 -5.79 -18.80 -10.82
N ALA A 66 -5.77 -17.64 -11.47
CA ALA A 66 -5.35 -17.49 -12.87
C ALA A 66 -3.82 -17.38 -13.05
N SER A 67 -3.04 -17.37 -11.97
CA SER A 67 -1.58 -17.13 -12.00
C SER A 67 -1.18 -15.85 -12.74
N LEU A 68 -2.01 -14.81 -12.64
CA LEU A 68 -1.78 -13.50 -13.25
C LEU A 68 -1.79 -12.41 -12.18
N PRO A 69 -0.94 -11.38 -12.29
CA PRO A 69 -1.08 -10.18 -11.47
C PRO A 69 -2.47 -9.57 -11.66
N VAL A 70 -3.10 -9.06 -10.59
CA VAL A 70 -4.45 -8.45 -10.66
C VAL A 70 -4.54 -7.33 -11.69
N THR A 71 -3.43 -6.58 -11.90
CA THR A 71 -3.32 -5.51 -12.90
C THR A 71 -3.38 -6.01 -14.35
N LEU A 72 -3.04 -7.27 -14.61
CA LEU A 72 -3.17 -7.92 -15.91
C LEU A 72 -4.45 -8.77 -16.02
N TYR A 73 -4.81 -9.45 -14.94
CA TYR A 73 -6.03 -10.28 -14.87
C TYR A 73 -7.29 -9.44 -15.02
N ASN A 74 -7.40 -8.34 -14.26
CA ASN A 74 -8.51 -7.40 -14.35
C ASN A 74 -8.01 -5.96 -14.10
N PRO A 75 -7.54 -5.25 -15.14
CA PRO A 75 -7.00 -3.90 -15.02
C PRO A 75 -7.98 -2.85 -14.50
N LYS A 76 -9.29 -3.13 -14.54
CA LYS A 76 -10.35 -2.24 -14.09
C LYS A 76 -10.82 -2.54 -12.66
N ALA A 77 -10.31 -3.60 -12.03
CA ALA A 77 -10.61 -3.91 -10.62
C ALA A 77 -10.15 -2.76 -9.72
N GLU A 78 -10.86 -2.54 -8.61
CA GLU A 78 -10.55 -1.44 -7.70
C GLU A 78 -9.11 -1.58 -7.17
N ALA A 79 -8.75 -2.79 -6.71
CA ALA A 79 -7.40 -3.07 -6.27
C ALA A 79 -6.35 -2.86 -7.36
N ALA A 80 -6.63 -3.28 -8.61
CA ALA A 80 -5.70 -3.06 -9.73
C ALA A 80 -5.43 -1.58 -9.96
N THR A 81 -6.47 -0.74 -9.96
CA THR A 81 -6.30 0.71 -10.12
C THR A 81 -5.57 1.34 -8.93
N ALA A 82 -5.81 0.85 -7.71
CA ALA A 82 -5.15 1.32 -6.50
C ALA A 82 -3.65 0.98 -6.51
N TYR A 83 -3.28 -0.27 -6.82
CA TYR A 83 -1.88 -0.68 -6.97
C TYR A 83 -1.14 0.17 -7.99
N VAL A 84 -1.78 0.48 -9.13
CA VAL A 84 -1.15 1.33 -10.15
C VAL A 84 -0.87 2.74 -9.62
N LYS A 85 -1.84 3.34 -8.90
CA LYS A 85 -1.68 4.68 -8.29
C LYS A 85 -0.61 4.69 -7.20
N VAL A 86 -0.58 3.66 -6.34
CA VAL A 86 0.45 3.49 -5.31
C VAL A 86 1.83 3.40 -5.93
N GLY A 87 2.02 2.57 -6.97
CA GLY A 87 3.31 2.45 -7.65
C GLY A 87 3.80 3.76 -8.29
N LYS A 88 2.88 4.58 -8.82
CA LYS A 88 3.19 5.93 -9.32
C LYS A 88 3.54 6.90 -8.20
N ALA A 89 2.80 6.88 -7.09
CA ALA A 89 3.09 7.73 -5.92
C ALA A 89 4.45 7.39 -5.28
N MET A 90 4.85 6.13 -5.35
CA MET A 90 6.17 5.64 -4.96
C MET A 90 7.28 5.95 -5.99
N LYS A 91 6.93 6.49 -7.16
CA LYS A 91 7.85 6.76 -8.29
C LYS A 91 8.58 5.51 -8.78
N LEU A 92 7.90 4.36 -8.79
CA LEU A 92 8.47 3.11 -9.31
C LEU A 92 8.47 3.06 -10.84
N TYR A 93 7.57 3.82 -11.48
CA TYR A 93 7.42 3.96 -12.93
C TYR A 93 6.57 5.20 -13.25
N ASP A 94 6.59 5.61 -14.52
CA ASP A 94 5.90 6.82 -15.03
C ASP A 94 4.40 6.64 -15.31
#